data_AF-A0A349LSN5-F1
#
_entry.id   AF-A0A349LSN5-F1
#
_cell.length_a   1.000
_cell.length_b   1.000
_cell.length_c   1.000
_cell.angle_alpha   90.00
_cell.angle_beta   90.00
_cell.angle_gamma   90.00
#
_symmetry.space_group_name_H-M   'P 1'
#
loop_
_entity.id
_entity.type
_entity.pdbx_description
1 polymer ?
#
loop_
_entity_poly.entity_id
_entity_poly.type
_entity_poly.pdbx_seq_one_letter_code
_entity_poly.pdbx_strand_id
1 'polypeptide(L)'
;MNTFTIGGTDFGISQAESCITFDHGQLTIEIRGDADVFTTITNNEDSEWSWALYPPHLYIRSLETKDGKATLNGDDEVEVALYMMEHNTILDAAVLVTSAHSVDVSGIVDLLGERMPFNVKFAQSMAGPSIPREAPSA
;
A
#
# COMPACT_ATOMS: atom_id res chain seq x y z
N MET A 1 13.57 4.74 -0.04
CA MET A 1 12.96 4.70 1.30
C MET A 1 11.48 4.49 1.08
N ASN A 2 10.87 3.57 1.82
CA ASN A 2 9.46 3.25 1.64
C ASN A 2 8.61 4.33 2.30
N THR A 3 7.54 4.76 1.65
CA THR A 3 6.68 5.87 2.11
C THR A 3 5.24 5.59 1.75
N PHE A 4 4.30 5.90 2.65
CA PHE A 4 2.87 5.87 2.37
C PHE A 4 2.26 7.15 2.90
N THR A 5 2.05 8.11 2.02
CA THR A 5 1.49 9.42 2.36
C THR A 5 0.04 9.55 1.93
N ILE A 6 -0.77 10.22 2.75
CA ILE A 6 -2.14 10.64 2.43
C ILE A 6 -2.29 12.08 2.92
N GLY A 7 -2.77 13.00 2.09
CA GLY A 7 -2.95 14.40 2.47
C GLY A 7 -1.67 15.14 2.90
N GLY A 8 -0.49 14.54 2.68
CA GLY A 8 0.80 15.05 3.15
C GLY A 8 1.31 14.41 4.45
N THR A 9 0.48 13.62 5.15
CA THR A 9 0.89 12.84 6.32
C THR A 9 1.48 11.50 5.91
N ASP A 10 2.66 11.14 6.41
CA ASP A 10 3.33 9.84 6.16
C ASP A 10 3.01 8.83 7.27
N PHE A 11 2.36 7.73 6.90
CA PHE A 11 2.00 6.63 7.79
C PHE A 11 3.06 5.55 7.89
N GLY A 12 4.19 5.71 7.18
CA GLY A 12 5.19 4.66 7.04
C GLY A 12 4.64 3.43 6.32
N ILE A 13 5.46 2.39 6.21
CA ILE A 13 5.04 1.11 5.62
C ILE A 13 5.54 -0.05 6.47
N SER A 14 4.63 -0.94 6.83
CA SER A 14 4.97 -2.23 7.43
C SER A 14 5.52 -3.17 6.36
N GLN A 15 6.84 -3.37 6.34
CA GLN A 15 7.51 -4.31 5.43
C GLN A 15 7.05 -5.76 5.63
N ALA A 16 6.69 -6.14 6.85
CA ALA A 16 6.28 -7.51 7.17
C ALA A 16 4.87 -7.85 6.69
N GLU A 17 4.00 -6.83 6.60
CA GLU A 17 2.59 -7.01 6.19
C GLU A 17 2.32 -6.50 4.77
N SER A 18 3.32 -5.94 4.09
CA SER A 18 3.19 -5.44 2.72
C SER A 18 3.83 -6.39 1.74
N CYS A 19 3.18 -6.63 0.60
CA CYS A 19 3.72 -7.47 -0.45
C CYS A 19 3.32 -6.99 -1.86
N ILE A 20 4.18 -7.34 -2.82
CA ILE A 20 3.92 -7.24 -4.26
C ILE A 20 4.01 -8.65 -4.81
N THR A 21 2.98 -9.09 -5.52
CA THR A 21 2.96 -10.39 -6.18
C THR A 21 2.61 -10.23 -7.66
N PHE A 22 3.30 -11.02 -8.49
CA PHE A 22 3.00 -11.14 -9.91
C PHE A 22 2.56 -12.58 -10.16
N ASP A 23 1.33 -12.76 -10.62
CA ASP A 23 0.79 -14.06 -10.96
C ASP A 23 0.11 -14.02 -12.33
N HIS A 24 0.47 -14.94 -13.22
CA HIS A 24 -0.07 -15.03 -14.59
C HIS A 24 -0.13 -13.70 -15.39
N GLY A 25 0.82 -12.78 -15.13
CA GLY A 25 0.87 -11.46 -15.79
C GLY A 25 0.01 -10.38 -15.13
N GLN A 26 -0.65 -10.70 -14.01
CA GLN A 26 -1.41 -9.76 -13.20
C GLN A 26 -0.63 -9.38 -11.94
N LEU A 27 -0.72 -8.10 -11.59
CA LEU A 27 -0.09 -7.49 -10.43
C LEU A 27 -1.07 -7.43 -9.28
N THR A 28 -0.66 -7.92 -8.12
CA THR A 28 -1.34 -7.67 -6.85
C THR A 28 -0.41 -6.92 -5.92
N ILE A 29 -0.94 -5.86 -5.32
CA ILE A 29 -0.27 -4.97 -4.38
C ILE A 29 -1.11 -4.98 -3.10
N GLU A 30 -0.48 -5.29 -1.96
CA GLU A 30 -1.07 -5.07 -0.63
C GLU A 30 -0.05 -4.31 0.22
N ILE A 31 -0.34 -3.05 0.55
CA ILE A 31 0.57 -2.18 1.29
C ILE A 31 -0.13 -1.67 2.53
N ARG A 32 0.48 -1.89 3.69
CA ARG A 32 -0.04 -1.46 4.97
C ARG A 32 0.85 -0.40 5.60
N GLY A 33 0.22 0.61 6.17
CA GLY A 33 0.85 1.60 7.03
C GLY A 33 1.51 0.94 8.24
N ASP A 34 2.52 1.60 8.78
CA ASP A 34 3.19 1.14 10.00
C ASP A 34 2.31 1.41 11.22
N ALA A 35 2.10 0.39 12.06
CA ALA A 35 1.19 0.48 13.20
C ALA A 35 1.70 1.42 14.31
N ASP A 36 3.00 1.49 14.52
CA ASP A 36 3.60 2.34 15.56
C ASP A 36 3.57 3.81 15.12
N VAL A 37 3.85 4.07 13.83
CA VAL A 37 3.69 5.41 13.23
C VAL A 37 2.23 5.86 13.28
N PHE A 38 1.30 5.00 12.86
CA PHE A 38 -0.13 5.28 12.92
C PHE A 38 -0.60 5.62 14.34
N THR A 39 -0.19 4.81 15.33
CA THR A 39 -0.54 5.04 16.74
C THR A 39 -0.02 6.39 17.22
N THR A 40 1.19 6.77 16.82
CA THR A 40 1.77 8.08 17.16
C THR A 40 0.97 9.24 16.54
N ILE A 41 0.52 9.09 15.30
CA ILE A 41 -0.28 10.11 14.58
C ILE A 41 -1.68 10.26 15.18
N THR A 42 -2.33 9.16 15.56
CA THR A 42 -3.74 9.13 15.98
C THR A 42 -3.95 9.34 17.48
N ASN A 43 -2.94 9.07 18.32
CA ASN A 43 -3.01 9.38 19.76
C ASN A 43 -3.07 10.88 20.06
N ASN A 44 -2.74 11.73 19.09
CA ASN A 44 -2.99 13.16 19.22
C ASN A 44 -4.47 13.45 18.86
N GLU A 45 -5.27 13.84 19.84
CA GLU A 45 -6.70 14.16 19.64
C GLU A 45 -6.92 15.30 18.65
N ASP A 46 -5.96 16.22 18.51
CA ASP A 46 -6.00 17.33 17.55
C ASP A 46 -5.55 16.92 16.12
N SER A 47 -5.19 15.65 15.91
CA SER A 47 -4.79 15.12 14.61
C SER A 47 -5.98 15.05 13.65
N GLU A 48 -5.74 15.40 12.38
CA GLU A 48 -6.72 15.22 11.30
C GLU A 48 -7.13 13.74 11.10
N TRP A 49 -6.35 12.81 11.69
CA TRP A 49 -6.53 11.36 11.58
C TRP A 49 -7.10 10.71 12.84
N SER A 50 -7.50 11.48 13.85
CA SER A 50 -7.98 10.95 15.15
C SER A 50 -9.24 10.08 15.03
N TRP A 51 -9.96 10.15 13.91
CA TRP A 51 -11.11 9.31 13.60
C TRP A 51 -10.75 7.90 13.11
N ALA A 52 -9.53 7.68 12.61
CA ALA A 52 -9.12 6.43 12.01
C ALA A 52 -8.88 5.34 13.08
N LEU A 53 -9.30 4.10 12.79
CA LEU A 53 -9.11 2.96 13.70
C LEU A 53 -7.97 2.03 13.29
N TYR A 54 -7.62 2.02 12.01
CA TYR A 54 -6.59 1.14 11.47
C TYR A 54 -5.59 1.94 10.66
N PRO A 55 -4.31 1.52 10.63
CA PRO A 55 -3.34 2.01 9.66
C PRO A 55 -3.89 1.89 8.25
N PRO A 56 -3.53 2.81 7.33
CA PRO A 56 -4.00 2.74 5.96
C PRO A 56 -3.55 1.45 5.29
N HIS A 57 -4.49 0.78 4.63
CA HIS A 57 -4.23 -0.42 3.85
C HIS A 57 -4.67 -0.19 2.41
N LEU A 58 -3.69 -0.01 1.52
CA LEU A 58 -3.92 0.04 0.08
C LEU A 58 -3.85 -1.39 -0.46
N TYR A 59 -4.89 -1.82 -1.15
CA TYR A 59 -4.82 -3.05 -1.94
C TYR A 59 -5.32 -2.81 -3.36
N ILE A 60 -4.62 -3.43 -4.30
CA ILE A 60 -4.95 -3.47 -5.72
C ILE A 60 -4.73 -4.91 -6.16
N ARG A 61 -5.78 -5.58 -6.64
CA ARG A 61 -5.70 -7.01 -7.00
C ARG A 61 -5.96 -7.21 -8.49
N SER A 62 -5.25 -8.17 -9.07
CA SER A 62 -5.46 -8.60 -10.46
C SER A 62 -5.26 -7.50 -11.50
N LEU A 63 -4.35 -6.54 -11.24
CA LEU A 63 -4.10 -5.41 -12.12
C LEU A 63 -3.27 -5.82 -13.33
N GLU A 64 -3.80 -5.61 -14.53
CA GLU A 64 -3.02 -5.71 -15.75
C GLU A 64 -2.12 -4.48 -15.93
N THR A 65 -0.86 -4.71 -16.27
CA THR A 65 0.09 -3.63 -16.55
C THR A 65 0.59 -3.69 -17.97
N LYS A 66 0.82 -2.53 -18.58
CA LYS A 66 1.46 -2.40 -19.89
C LYS A 66 2.79 -1.70 -19.72
N ASP A 67 3.87 -2.38 -20.07
CA ASP A 67 5.25 -1.89 -19.91
C ASP A 67 5.55 -1.43 -18.46
N GLY A 68 5.01 -2.17 -17.47
CA GLY A 68 5.14 -1.86 -16.05
C GLY A 68 4.32 -0.65 -15.60
N LYS A 69 3.35 -0.19 -16.38
CA LYS A 69 2.48 0.94 -16.06
C LYS A 69 1.01 0.55 -16.10
N ALA A 70 0.23 1.13 -15.21
CA ALA A 70 -1.23 1.08 -15.27
C ALA A 70 -1.83 2.37 -14.75
N THR A 71 -3.07 2.63 -15.15
CA THR A 71 -3.90 3.70 -14.61
C THR A 71 -5.22 3.06 -14.22
N LEU A 72 -5.67 3.40 -13.02
CA LEU A 72 -6.95 3.00 -12.45
C LEU A 72 -7.83 4.23 -12.31
N ASN A 73 -9.11 4.05 -12.60
CA ASN A 73 -10.16 5.02 -12.31
C ASN A 73 -11.22 4.35 -11.42
N GLY A 74 -12.01 5.14 -10.72
CA GLY A 74 -13.06 4.62 -9.82
C GLY A 74 -14.15 3.75 -10.47
N ASP A 75 -14.23 3.74 -11.82
CA ASP A 75 -15.17 2.93 -12.59
C ASP A 75 -14.59 1.59 -13.08
N ASP A 76 -13.30 1.33 -12.85
CA ASP A 76 -12.66 0.10 -13.34
C ASP A 76 -13.13 -1.12 -12.51
N GLU A 77 -13.31 -2.27 -13.17
CA GLU A 77 -13.69 -3.54 -12.53
C GLU A 77 -12.55 -4.19 -11.70
N VAL A 78 -11.53 -3.42 -11.36
CA VAL A 78 -10.38 -3.86 -10.56
C VAL A 78 -10.74 -3.76 -9.09
N GLU A 79 -10.43 -4.80 -8.30
CA GLU A 79 -10.59 -4.72 -6.86
C GLU A 79 -9.49 -3.81 -6.28
N VAL A 80 -9.88 -2.57 -5.98
CA VAL A 80 -9.02 -1.52 -5.44
C VAL A 80 -9.71 -0.75 -4.32
N ALA A 81 -9.03 -0.56 -3.20
CA ALA A 81 -9.46 0.40 -2.18
C ALA A 81 -8.31 0.83 -1.26
N LEU A 82 -8.57 1.90 -0.51
CA LEU A 82 -7.80 2.29 0.67
C LEU A 82 -8.67 2.07 1.91
N TYR A 83 -8.23 1.21 2.82
CA TYR A 83 -8.99 0.85 4.02
C TYR A 83 -8.38 1.48 5.28
N MET A 84 -9.20 2.19 6.07
CA MET A 84 -8.82 2.78 7.37
C MET A 84 -9.89 2.62 8.48
N MET A 85 -10.97 1.89 8.18
CA MET A 85 -12.13 1.53 9.01
C MET A 85 -13.22 1.05 8.04
N GLU A 86 -13.35 1.78 6.94
CA GLU A 86 -14.18 1.49 5.79
C GLU A 86 -13.33 1.48 4.52
N HIS A 87 -13.89 0.91 3.45
CA HIS A 87 -13.27 0.92 2.14
C HIS A 87 -13.51 2.27 1.49
N ASN A 88 -12.43 3.01 1.26
CA ASN A 88 -12.47 4.32 0.64
C ASN A 88 -12.21 4.18 -0.85
N THR A 89 -13.02 4.88 -1.64
CA THR A 89 -12.95 4.83 -3.10
C THR A 89 -11.69 5.52 -3.59
N ILE A 90 -10.90 4.82 -4.39
CA ILE A 90 -9.83 5.41 -5.17
C ILE A 90 -10.45 5.98 -6.45
N LEU A 91 -10.41 7.30 -6.60
CA LEU A 91 -11.02 8.01 -7.74
C LEU A 91 -10.14 7.90 -8.98
N ASP A 92 -8.82 8.02 -8.77
CA ASP A 92 -7.79 7.81 -9.76
C ASP A 92 -6.53 7.23 -9.09
N ALA A 93 -5.78 6.41 -9.82
CA ALA A 93 -4.43 6.02 -9.42
C ALA A 93 -3.56 5.69 -10.63
N ALA A 94 -2.32 6.12 -10.60
CA ALA A 94 -1.27 5.66 -11.49
C ALA A 94 -0.38 4.66 -10.74
N VAL A 95 -0.13 3.51 -11.37
CA VAL A 95 0.78 2.48 -10.86
C VAL A 95 1.98 2.38 -11.79
N LEU A 96 3.17 2.46 -11.23
CA LEU A 96 4.45 2.27 -11.91
C LEU A 96 5.25 1.17 -11.22
N VAL A 97 5.41 0.04 -11.91
CA VAL A 97 6.33 -1.03 -11.53
C VAL A 97 7.75 -0.59 -11.86
N THR A 98 8.54 -0.31 -10.82
CA THR A 98 9.92 0.15 -10.97
C THR A 98 10.91 -1.02 -10.99
N SER A 99 10.54 -2.16 -10.40
CA SER A 99 11.24 -3.45 -10.55
C SER A 99 10.29 -4.61 -10.19
N ALA A 100 10.74 -5.86 -10.29
CA ALA A 100 9.95 -7.04 -9.91
C ALA A 100 9.49 -7.03 -8.43
N HIS A 101 10.09 -6.19 -7.58
CA HIS A 101 9.80 -6.10 -6.15
C HIS A 101 9.57 -4.66 -5.69
N SER A 102 9.28 -3.74 -6.61
CA SER A 102 9.11 -2.33 -6.28
C SER A 102 8.05 -1.66 -7.14
N VAL A 103 7.19 -0.88 -6.49
CA VAL A 103 6.12 -0.12 -7.11
C VAL A 103 6.06 1.30 -6.56
N ASP A 104 5.70 2.23 -7.43
CA ASP A 104 5.24 3.57 -7.08
C ASP A 104 3.76 3.66 -7.45
N VAL A 105 2.92 4.04 -6.48
CA VAL A 105 1.49 4.27 -6.68
C VAL A 105 1.16 5.70 -6.27
N SER A 106 0.43 6.43 -7.08
CA SER A 106 0.02 7.81 -6.78
C SER A 106 -1.39 8.04 -7.27
N GLY A 107 -2.24 8.66 -6.48
CA GLY A 107 -3.63 8.88 -6.88
C GLY A 107 -4.41 9.77 -5.92
N ILE A 108 -5.72 9.80 -6.13
CA ILE A 108 -6.69 10.49 -5.29
C ILE A 108 -7.64 9.48 -4.66
N VAL A 109 -7.80 9.57 -3.34
CA VAL A 109 -8.78 8.82 -2.56
C VAL A 109 -9.87 9.77 -2.05
N ASP A 110 -11.12 9.32 -2.05
CA ASP A 110 -12.22 10.00 -1.34
C ASP A 110 -12.28 9.49 0.09
N LEU A 111 -11.92 10.36 1.04
CA LEU A 111 -11.95 10.10 2.48
C LEU A 111 -12.98 11.01 3.14
N LEU A 112 -14.05 10.43 3.66
CA LEU A 112 -15.14 11.18 4.33
C LEU A 112 -15.74 12.32 3.47
N GLY A 113 -15.74 12.17 2.14
CA GLY A 113 -16.22 13.18 1.18
C GLY A 113 -15.16 14.20 0.76
N GLU A 114 -13.94 14.10 1.27
CA GLU A 114 -12.80 14.93 0.89
C GLU A 114 -11.84 14.17 -0.04
N ARG A 115 -11.44 14.83 -1.12
CA ARG A 115 -10.48 14.28 -2.08
C ARG A 115 -9.06 14.53 -1.58
N MET A 116 -8.40 13.48 -1.13
CA MET A 116 -7.03 13.56 -0.64
C MET A 116 -6.06 12.87 -1.61
N PRO A 117 -4.90 13.49 -1.90
CA PRO A 117 -3.85 12.83 -2.64
C PRO A 117 -3.18 11.76 -1.76
N PHE A 118 -2.86 10.62 -2.35
CA PHE A 118 -2.03 9.61 -1.70
C PHE A 118 -0.83 9.24 -2.60
N ASN A 119 0.28 8.89 -1.95
CA ASN A 119 1.47 8.37 -2.65
C ASN A 119 2.08 7.22 -1.86
N VAL A 120 2.38 6.15 -2.58
CA VAL A 120 3.05 4.97 -2.06
C VAL A 120 4.32 4.74 -2.87
N LYS A 121 5.45 4.59 -2.18
CA LYS A 121 6.68 4.08 -2.75
C LYS A 121 7.08 2.88 -1.93
N PHE A 122 7.08 1.71 -2.54
CA PHE A 122 7.35 0.47 -1.82
C PHE A 122 8.35 -0.37 -2.59
N ALA A 123 9.47 -0.66 -1.93
CA ALA A 123 10.38 -1.73 -2.32
C ALA A 123 10.31 -2.83 -1.25
N GLN A 124 9.91 -4.02 -1.67
CA GLN A 124 9.84 -5.19 -0.81
C GLN A 124 11.25 -5.67 -0.46
N SER A 125 11.49 -5.97 0.82
CA SER A 125 12.75 -6.54 1.26
C SER A 125 12.95 -7.94 0.66
N MET A 126 14.11 -8.16 0.02
CA MET A 126 14.49 -9.47 -0.53
C MET A 126 15.08 -10.42 0.52
N ALA A 127 14.89 -10.14 1.81
CA ALA A 127 15.21 -11.10 2.87
C ALA A 127 14.21 -12.28 2.76
N GLY A 128 14.55 -13.27 1.92
CA GLY A 128 13.85 -14.54 1.91
C GLY A 128 13.83 -15.16 3.31
N PRO A 129 12.89 -16.07 3.61
CA PRO A 129 12.88 -16.76 4.89
C PRO A 129 14.25 -17.39 5.12
N SER A 130 14.90 -17.03 6.22
CA SER A 130 16.12 -17.69 6.70
C SER A 130 15.79 -19.16 6.97
N ILE A 131 15.96 -20.02 5.97
CA ILE A 131 15.86 -21.47 6.15
C ILE A 131 16.93 -21.84 7.19
N PRO A 132 16.57 -22.39 8.37
CA PRO A 132 17.56 -22.91 9.28
C PRO A 132 18.31 -24.02 8.53
N ARG A 133 19.62 -23.87 8.34
CA ARG A 133 20.46 -24.99 7.90
C ARG A 133 20.37 -26.05 8.99
N GLU A 134 19.63 -27.13 8.73
CA GLU A 134 19.75 -28.34 9.53
C GLU A 134 21.23 -28.75 9.55
N ALA A 135 21.78 -28.87 10.75
CA ALA A 135 23.13 -29.36 10.94
C ALA A 135 23.20 -30.82 10.45
N PRO A 136 24.28 -31.22 9.74
CA PRO A 136 24.43 -32.62 9.40
C PRO A 136 24.55 -33.43 10.70
N SER A 137 23.63 -34.39 10.87
CA SER A 137 23.73 -35.39 11.93
C SER A 137 25.01 -36.19 11.71
N ALA A 138 25.89 -36.16 12.69
CA ALA A 138 27.08 -37.02 12.78
C ALA A 138 26.73 -38.35 13.46
#